data_AF-A0ABD3ERN2-F1
#
_entry.id   AF-A0ABD3ERN2-F1
#
_cell.length_a   1.000
_cell.length_b   1.000
_cell.length_c   1.000
_cell.angle_alpha   90.00
_cell.angle_beta   90.00
_cell.angle_gamma   90.00
#
_symmetry.space_group_name_H-M   'P 1'
#
loop_
_entity.id
_entity.type
_entity.pdbx_description
1 polymer ?
#
loop_
_entity_poly.entity_id
_entity_poly.type
_entity_poly.pdbx_seq_one_letter_code
_entity_poly.pdbx_strand_id
1 'polypeptide(L)'
;MAESKTLTTAPFVTRSKRFIYGATAAASGMFRALADDDVRNEFWRSMRVLLIMSIVLYIVLHVVLLPFEWISMLFLEPKTVDASVRAFRYAAASTVPFLLIGVCRYFSVNMFENAFFAGLATRDTELAKAIRKKKAIYWDWEYVRHLARFGFRQLAFGLVALLAKPLLGVLIPVAQFGYRIRHMEMAFLVPIFMAFVFPATRAAALQLVHMWLDSRAMIRELFDPIIARLKSAAKDADPNVSTDLITDMEIDSEEHDSRAEQRDWHQSGSDAARLGFGLVFCYMLQVPFLGPFTWFVGFASAGLFAPELVDLSAFRVSNKKTT
;
A
#
# COMPACT_ATOMS: atom_id res chain seq x y z
N MET A 1 0.85 49.59 18.11
CA MET A 1 0.31 48.77 17.01
C MET A 1 0.76 47.34 17.29
N ALA A 2 -0.10 46.55 17.92
CA ALA A 2 0.23 45.18 18.32
C ALA A 2 0.03 44.27 17.12
N GLU A 3 1.11 43.68 16.61
CA GLU A 3 1.03 42.61 15.62
C GLU A 3 0.26 41.43 16.22
N SER A 4 -0.85 41.11 15.57
CA SER A 4 -1.63 39.91 15.79
C SER A 4 -0.72 38.69 15.60
N LYS A 5 -0.27 38.08 16.71
CA LYS A 5 0.25 36.72 16.70
C LYS A 5 -0.87 35.82 16.18
N THR A 6 -0.80 35.48 14.91
CA THR A 6 -1.64 34.44 14.31
C THR A 6 -1.58 33.21 15.20
N LEU A 7 -2.72 32.86 15.81
CA LEU A 7 -2.90 31.62 16.54
C LEU A 7 -2.36 30.48 15.68
N THR A 8 -1.27 29.87 16.13
CA THR A 8 -0.79 28.57 15.69
C THR A 8 -1.97 27.61 15.70
N THR A 9 -2.49 27.28 14.52
CA THR A 9 -3.54 26.27 14.38
C THR A 9 -3.05 25.00 15.05
N ALA A 10 -3.80 24.50 16.04
CA ALA A 10 -3.41 23.33 16.82
C ALA A 10 -2.97 22.19 15.89
N PRO A 11 -1.87 21.47 16.20
CA PRO A 11 -1.27 20.46 15.31
C PRO A 11 -2.28 19.41 14.82
N PHE A 12 -3.30 19.10 15.63
CA PHE A 12 -4.40 18.21 15.27
C PHE A 12 -5.27 18.72 14.09
N VAL A 13 -5.53 20.03 14.01
CA VAL A 13 -6.34 20.64 12.95
C VAL A 13 -5.59 20.57 11.62
N THR A 14 -4.30 20.87 11.62
CA THR A 14 -3.43 20.78 10.43
C THR A 14 -3.33 19.34 9.92
N ARG A 15 -3.17 18.36 10.82
CA ARG A 15 -3.13 16.93 10.47
C ARG A 15 -4.47 16.42 9.94
N SER A 16 -5.57 16.83 10.55
CA SER A 16 -6.92 16.51 10.04
C SER A 16 -7.14 17.06 8.63
N LYS A 17 -6.72 18.30 8.35
CA LYS A 17 -6.78 18.90 7.00
C LYS A 17 -5.96 18.09 5.98
N ARG A 18 -4.74 17.68 6.35
CA ARG A 18 -3.85 16.85 5.52
C ARG A 18 -4.47 15.47 5.24
N PHE A 19 -5.06 14.83 6.23
CA PHE A 19 -5.79 13.57 6.04
C PHE A 19 -6.96 13.71 5.07
N ILE A 20 -7.80 14.74 5.25
CA ILE A 20 -8.93 15.01 4.35
C ILE A 20 -8.42 15.28 2.92
N TYR A 21 -7.33 16.05 2.79
CA TYR A 21 -6.69 16.28 1.49
C TYR A 21 -6.24 14.97 0.83
N GLY A 22 -5.64 14.06 1.58
CA GLY A 22 -5.27 12.74 1.07
C GLY A 22 -6.47 11.96 0.52
N ALA A 23 -7.56 11.94 1.27
CA ALA A 23 -8.79 11.26 0.87
C ALA A 23 -9.43 11.90 -0.38
N THR A 24 -9.46 13.24 -0.46
CA THR A 24 -9.99 13.95 -1.64
C THR A 24 -9.06 13.84 -2.85
N ALA A 25 -7.75 13.77 -2.65
CA ALA A 25 -6.77 13.49 -3.69
C ALA A 25 -6.98 12.07 -4.27
N ALA A 26 -7.18 11.07 -3.43
CA ALA A 26 -7.51 9.71 -3.88
C ALA A 26 -8.78 9.72 -4.75
N ALA A 27 -9.87 10.31 -4.25
CA ALA A 27 -11.15 10.38 -4.96
C ALA A 27 -11.07 11.15 -6.28
N SER A 28 -10.48 12.34 -6.27
CA SER A 28 -10.35 13.18 -7.46
C SER A 28 -9.37 12.59 -8.48
N GLY A 29 -8.30 11.95 -8.02
CA GLY A 29 -7.34 11.28 -8.87
C GLY A 29 -7.91 10.05 -9.57
N MET A 30 -8.81 9.33 -8.91
CA MET A 30 -9.56 8.26 -9.58
C MET A 30 -10.45 8.78 -10.69
N PHE A 31 -11.20 9.86 -10.43
CA PHE A 31 -12.06 10.46 -11.45
C PHE A 31 -11.24 10.97 -12.64
N ARG A 32 -10.11 11.64 -12.37
CA ARG A 32 -9.21 12.14 -13.41
C ARG A 32 -8.54 11.02 -14.20
N ALA A 33 -8.10 9.96 -13.53
CA ALA A 33 -7.52 8.78 -14.19
C ALA A 33 -8.50 8.09 -15.13
N LEU A 34 -9.81 8.13 -14.83
CA LEU A 34 -10.85 7.58 -15.70
C LEU A 34 -11.23 8.54 -16.84
N ALA A 35 -11.09 9.85 -16.64
CA ALA A 35 -11.40 10.88 -17.62
C ALA A 35 -10.30 11.05 -18.69
N ASP A 36 -9.03 10.87 -18.30
CA ASP A 36 -7.89 11.01 -19.20
C ASP A 36 -7.78 9.86 -20.21
N ASP A 37 -7.65 10.19 -21.50
CA ASP A 37 -7.67 9.20 -22.58
C ASP A 37 -6.42 8.30 -22.58
N ASP A 38 -5.25 8.83 -22.24
CA ASP A 38 -3.99 8.08 -22.23
C ASP A 38 -3.96 7.09 -21.07
N VAL A 39 -4.39 7.54 -19.88
CA VAL A 39 -4.54 6.69 -18.70
C VAL A 39 -5.60 5.61 -18.95
N ARG A 40 -6.73 5.97 -19.57
CA ARG A 40 -7.81 5.03 -19.89
C ARG A 40 -7.37 3.97 -20.90
N ASN A 41 -6.58 4.34 -21.90
CA ASN A 41 -6.04 3.38 -22.88
C ASN A 41 -5.10 2.36 -22.22
N GLU A 42 -4.20 2.80 -21.35
CA GLU A 42 -3.29 1.91 -20.62
C GLU A 42 -4.04 0.99 -19.65
N PHE A 43 -5.04 1.55 -18.97
CA PHE A 43 -5.97 0.80 -18.12
C PHE A 43 -6.70 -0.30 -18.90
N TRP A 44 -7.32 0.03 -20.03
CA TRP A 44 -8.05 -0.95 -20.86
C TRP A 44 -7.14 -2.05 -21.40
N ARG A 45 -5.91 -1.70 -21.80
CA ARG A 45 -4.93 -2.68 -22.25
C ARG A 45 -4.62 -3.68 -21.15
N SER A 46 -4.32 -3.22 -19.95
CA SER A 46 -3.99 -4.06 -18.80
C SER A 46 -5.19 -4.89 -18.31
N MET A 47 -6.37 -4.29 -18.28
CA MET A 47 -7.62 -4.98 -17.92
C MET A 47 -7.95 -6.11 -18.88
N ARG A 48 -7.74 -5.93 -20.20
CA ARG A 48 -7.92 -7.00 -21.19
C ARG A 48 -6.99 -8.18 -20.92
N VAL A 49 -5.72 -7.91 -20.61
CA VAL A 49 -4.74 -8.95 -20.28
C VAL A 49 -5.18 -9.73 -19.04
N LEU A 50 -5.56 -9.02 -17.97
CA LEU A 50 -6.04 -9.67 -16.75
C LEU A 50 -7.33 -10.47 -16.96
N LEU A 51 -8.24 -9.98 -17.79
CA LEU A 51 -9.47 -10.70 -18.14
C LEU A 51 -9.14 -12.01 -18.87
N ILE A 52 -8.27 -11.95 -19.88
CA ILE A 52 -7.82 -13.14 -20.63
C ILE A 52 -7.17 -14.14 -19.67
N MET A 53 -6.22 -13.68 -18.85
CA MET A 53 -5.55 -14.52 -17.86
C MET A 53 -6.52 -15.14 -16.85
N SER A 54 -7.54 -14.40 -16.41
CA SER A 54 -8.57 -14.90 -15.50
C SER A 54 -9.42 -15.98 -16.15
N ILE A 55 -9.82 -15.80 -17.41
CA ILE A 55 -10.57 -16.80 -18.19
C ILE A 55 -9.72 -18.05 -18.39
N VAL A 56 -8.45 -17.90 -18.79
CA VAL A 56 -7.52 -19.03 -18.96
C VAL A 56 -7.36 -19.79 -17.66
N LEU A 57 -7.13 -19.10 -16.54
CA LEU A 57 -6.97 -19.74 -15.23
C LEU A 57 -8.25 -20.42 -14.78
N TYR A 58 -9.42 -19.85 -15.08
CA TYR A 58 -10.71 -20.47 -14.82
C TYR A 58 -10.90 -21.77 -15.62
N ILE A 59 -10.52 -21.80 -16.90
CA ILE A 59 -10.55 -23.01 -17.73
C ILE A 59 -9.58 -24.06 -17.18
N VAL A 60 -8.35 -23.66 -16.85
CA VAL A 60 -7.35 -24.56 -16.25
C VAL A 60 -7.87 -25.15 -14.94
N LEU A 61 -8.49 -24.33 -14.08
CA LEU A 61 -9.12 -24.79 -12.85
C LEU A 61 -10.18 -25.86 -13.12
N HIS A 62 -11.03 -25.69 -14.14
CA HIS A 62 -12.03 -26.68 -14.52
C HIS A 62 -11.39 -28.00 -14.98
N VAL A 63 -10.39 -27.91 -15.85
CA VAL A 63 -9.67 -29.08 -16.35
C VAL A 63 -8.96 -29.83 -15.21
N VAL A 64 -8.36 -29.11 -14.27
CA VAL A 64 -7.66 -29.69 -13.13
C VAL A 64 -8.64 -30.31 -12.12
N LEU A 65 -9.83 -29.73 -11.92
CA LEU A 65 -10.82 -30.26 -10.98
C LEU A 65 -11.54 -31.50 -11.49
N LEU A 66 -11.68 -31.69 -12.80
CA LEU A 66 -12.33 -32.87 -13.39
C LEU A 66 -11.80 -34.22 -12.86
N PRO A 67 -10.48 -34.50 -12.83
CA PRO A 67 -9.98 -35.75 -12.27
C PRO A 67 -10.29 -35.89 -10.78
N PHE A 68 -10.26 -34.81 -10.00
CA PHE A 68 -10.64 -34.87 -8.57
C PHE A 68 -12.12 -35.17 -8.40
N GLU A 69 -12.98 -34.60 -9.24
CA GLU A 69 -14.42 -34.86 -9.27
C GLU A 69 -14.68 -36.34 -9.57
N TRP A 70 -14.04 -36.90 -10.60
CA TRP A 70 -14.14 -38.31 -10.97
C TRP A 70 -13.66 -39.25 -9.87
N ILE A 71 -12.51 -38.95 -9.24
CA ILE A 71 -12.00 -39.75 -8.12
C ILE A 71 -12.93 -39.65 -6.91
N SER A 72 -13.45 -38.46 -6.61
CA SER A 72 -14.35 -38.24 -5.47
C SER A 72 -15.67 -39.00 -5.63
N MET A 73 -16.19 -39.08 -6.86
CA MET A 73 -17.40 -39.87 -7.18
C MET A 73 -17.25 -41.37 -6.92
N LEU A 74 -16.03 -41.90 -6.79
CA LEU A 74 -15.80 -43.30 -6.42
C LEU A 74 -16.05 -43.55 -4.92
N PHE A 75 -15.98 -42.51 -4.08
CA PHE A 75 -16.03 -42.64 -2.61
C PHE A 75 -17.20 -41.89 -1.96
N LEU A 76 -17.80 -40.93 -2.66
CA LEU A 76 -18.84 -40.04 -2.11
C LEU A 76 -20.07 -40.03 -3.01
N GLU A 77 -21.23 -39.70 -2.42
CA GLU A 77 -22.46 -39.52 -3.18
C GLU A 77 -22.32 -38.38 -4.22
N PRO A 78 -22.84 -38.55 -5.45
CA PRO A 78 -22.72 -37.55 -6.52
C PRO A 78 -23.20 -36.15 -6.13
N LYS A 79 -24.25 -36.06 -5.29
CA LYS A 79 -24.79 -34.78 -4.80
C LYS A 79 -23.81 -34.01 -3.92
N THR A 80 -23.07 -34.72 -3.07
CA THR A 80 -22.07 -34.12 -2.18
C THR A 80 -20.87 -33.64 -2.98
N VAL A 81 -20.41 -34.44 -3.94
CA VAL A 81 -19.30 -34.06 -4.83
C VAL A 81 -19.66 -32.82 -5.65
N ASP A 82 -20.84 -32.81 -6.30
CA ASP A 82 -21.30 -31.66 -7.09
C ASP A 82 -21.42 -30.39 -6.22
N ALA A 83 -22.01 -30.50 -5.02
CA ALA A 83 -22.12 -29.36 -4.10
C ALA A 83 -20.75 -28.81 -3.66
N SER A 84 -19.81 -29.68 -3.28
CA SER A 84 -18.47 -29.28 -2.82
C SER A 84 -17.62 -28.70 -3.94
N VAL A 85 -17.62 -29.34 -5.12
CA VAL A 85 -16.88 -28.85 -6.30
C VAL A 85 -17.44 -27.52 -6.77
N ARG A 86 -18.77 -27.36 -6.77
CA ARG A 86 -19.43 -26.09 -7.10
C ARG A 86 -19.07 -24.98 -6.11
N ALA A 87 -19.13 -25.26 -4.82
CA ALA A 87 -18.73 -24.29 -3.79
C ALA A 87 -17.27 -23.85 -3.95
N PHE A 88 -16.37 -24.81 -4.22
CA PHE A 88 -14.96 -24.52 -4.49
C PHE A 88 -14.78 -23.68 -5.76
N ARG A 89 -15.46 -24.02 -6.86
CA ARG A 89 -15.40 -23.25 -8.12
C ARG A 89 -15.85 -21.81 -7.91
N TYR A 90 -16.92 -21.58 -7.14
CA TYR A 90 -17.38 -20.22 -6.80
C TYR A 90 -16.35 -19.45 -5.97
N ALA A 91 -15.78 -20.07 -4.93
CA ALA A 91 -14.76 -19.45 -4.09
C ALA A 91 -13.46 -19.16 -4.86
N ALA A 92 -13.06 -20.07 -5.75
CA ALA A 92 -11.89 -19.87 -6.60
C ALA A 92 -12.14 -18.76 -7.62
N ALA A 93 -13.31 -18.72 -8.27
CA ALA A 93 -13.65 -17.68 -9.24
C ALA A 93 -13.66 -16.27 -8.63
N SER A 94 -14.06 -16.12 -7.36
CA SER A 94 -14.01 -14.82 -6.67
C SER A 94 -12.61 -14.42 -6.22
N THR A 95 -11.72 -15.40 -5.99
CA THR A 95 -10.35 -15.16 -5.46
C THR A 95 -9.30 -15.00 -6.58
N VAL A 96 -9.52 -15.65 -7.73
CA VAL A 96 -8.61 -15.65 -8.88
C VAL A 96 -8.19 -14.24 -9.33
N PRO A 97 -9.09 -13.24 -9.50
CA PRO A 97 -8.69 -11.91 -9.92
C PRO A 97 -7.72 -11.23 -8.95
N PHE A 98 -7.91 -11.41 -7.64
CA PHE A 98 -7.05 -10.85 -6.61
C PHE A 98 -5.68 -11.54 -6.58
N LEU A 99 -5.64 -12.87 -6.68
CA LEU A 99 -4.39 -13.62 -6.78
C LEU A 99 -3.61 -13.21 -8.03
N LEU A 100 -4.30 -13.08 -9.16
CA LEU A 100 -3.69 -12.71 -10.42
C LEU A 100 -3.06 -11.32 -10.35
N ILE A 101 -3.73 -10.35 -9.72
CA ILE A 101 -3.14 -9.04 -9.46
C ILE A 101 -1.91 -9.16 -8.58
N GLY A 102 -1.98 -9.91 -7.49
CA GLY A 102 -0.82 -10.17 -6.64
C GLY A 102 0.36 -10.70 -7.45
N VAL A 103 0.16 -11.76 -8.24
CA VAL A 103 1.18 -12.35 -9.12
C VAL A 103 1.69 -11.34 -10.15
N CYS A 104 0.81 -10.62 -10.84
CA CYS A 104 1.20 -9.64 -11.83
C CYS A 104 1.98 -8.47 -11.22
N ARG A 105 1.73 -8.09 -9.97
CA ARG A 105 2.50 -7.04 -9.29
C ARG A 105 3.96 -7.44 -9.07
N TYR A 106 4.26 -8.73 -8.92
CA TYR A 106 5.63 -9.22 -8.76
C TYR A 106 6.30 -9.58 -10.10
N PHE A 107 5.56 -10.16 -11.05
CA PHE A 107 6.13 -10.69 -12.30
C PHE A 107 5.90 -9.81 -13.53
N SER A 108 4.90 -8.94 -13.50
CA SER A 108 4.52 -8.04 -14.61
C SER A 108 4.41 -6.60 -14.10
N VAL A 109 5.45 -6.16 -13.40
CA VAL A 109 5.53 -4.85 -12.72
C VAL A 109 5.16 -3.69 -13.67
N ASN A 110 5.64 -3.77 -14.92
CA ASN A 110 5.38 -2.81 -15.99
C ASN A 110 3.89 -2.49 -16.19
N MET A 111 3.00 -3.45 -15.96
CA MET A 111 1.56 -3.28 -16.13
C MET A 111 0.98 -2.22 -15.18
N PHE A 112 1.48 -2.16 -13.94
CA PHE A 112 1.06 -1.19 -12.94
C PHE A 112 1.90 0.08 -12.99
N GLU A 113 3.19 -0.03 -13.29
CA GLU A 113 4.06 1.13 -13.50
C GLU A 113 3.60 2.02 -14.64
N ASN A 114 3.16 1.44 -15.76
CA ASN A 114 2.68 2.25 -16.88
C ASN A 114 1.44 3.06 -16.48
N ALA A 115 0.51 2.49 -15.71
CA ALA A 115 -0.64 3.21 -15.18
C ALA A 115 -0.20 4.35 -14.24
N PHE A 116 0.76 4.09 -13.36
CA PHE A 116 1.34 5.10 -12.49
C PHE A 116 2.01 6.24 -13.27
N PHE A 117 2.87 5.93 -14.22
CA PHE A 117 3.58 6.94 -15.00
C PHE A 117 2.68 7.67 -16.00
N ALA A 118 1.62 7.04 -16.50
CA ALA A 118 0.57 7.72 -17.26
C ALA A 118 -0.11 8.77 -16.38
N GLY A 119 -0.49 8.39 -15.14
CA GLY A 119 -1.04 9.31 -14.16
C GLY A 119 -0.11 10.49 -13.85
N LEU A 120 1.18 10.23 -13.61
CA LEU A 120 2.17 11.30 -13.36
C LEU A 120 2.36 12.21 -14.59
N ALA A 121 2.38 11.64 -15.79
CA ALA A 121 2.58 12.37 -17.03
C ALA A 121 1.45 13.36 -17.34
N THR A 122 0.22 13.11 -16.87
CA THR A 122 -0.89 14.07 -17.00
C THR A 122 -0.59 15.41 -16.32
N ARG A 123 0.34 15.43 -15.35
CA ARG A 123 0.72 16.63 -14.61
C ARG A 123 2.12 17.13 -14.96
N ASP A 124 3.10 16.24 -15.03
CA ASP A 124 4.47 16.58 -15.36
C ASP A 124 5.13 15.46 -16.18
N THR A 125 5.12 15.66 -17.49
CA THR A 125 5.69 14.70 -18.45
C THR A 125 7.20 14.57 -18.32
N GLU A 126 7.91 15.65 -17.97
CA GLU A 126 9.37 15.65 -17.86
C GLU A 126 9.82 14.95 -16.57
N LEU A 127 9.12 15.19 -15.46
CA LEU A 127 9.35 14.46 -14.21
C LEU A 127 9.08 12.96 -14.39
N ALA A 128 7.99 12.59 -15.07
CA ALA A 128 7.69 11.20 -15.38
C ALA A 128 8.81 10.52 -16.18
N LYS A 129 9.33 11.20 -17.22
CA LYS A 129 10.49 10.70 -18.00
C LYS A 129 11.76 10.60 -17.16
N ALA A 130 12.04 11.60 -16.34
CA ALA A 130 13.24 11.64 -15.49
C ALA A 130 13.25 10.49 -14.48
N ILE A 131 12.13 10.26 -13.79
CA ILE A 131 11.96 9.14 -12.86
C ILE A 131 12.07 7.82 -13.63
N ARG A 132 11.34 7.65 -14.74
CA ARG A 132 11.32 6.39 -15.49
C ARG A 132 12.71 5.97 -16.01
N LYS A 133 13.61 6.92 -16.29
CA LYS A 133 14.99 6.67 -16.70
C LYS A 133 15.85 6.01 -15.61
N LYS A 134 15.52 6.21 -14.33
CA LYS A 134 16.23 5.59 -13.20
C LYS A 134 15.90 4.10 -13.11
N LYS A 135 16.91 3.30 -12.76
CA LYS A 135 16.76 1.85 -12.57
C LYS A 135 15.87 1.61 -11.33
N ALA A 136 14.85 0.77 -11.49
CA ALA A 136 14.03 0.34 -10.36
C ALA A 136 14.65 -0.89 -9.67
N ILE A 137 14.76 -0.84 -8.35
CA ILE A 137 15.25 -1.93 -7.51
C ILE A 137 14.07 -2.55 -6.76
N TYR A 138 13.41 -3.53 -7.39
CA TYR A 138 12.29 -4.28 -6.79
C TYR A 138 12.76 -5.40 -5.87
N TRP A 139 13.79 -6.13 -6.31
CA TRP A 139 14.32 -7.28 -5.60
C TRP A 139 15.67 -6.93 -4.99
N ASP A 140 15.66 -6.70 -3.68
CA ASP A 140 16.87 -6.56 -2.89
C ASP A 140 17.11 -7.86 -2.11
N TRP A 141 18.25 -8.51 -2.37
CA TRP A 141 18.61 -9.76 -1.70
C TRP A 141 18.86 -9.56 -0.21
N GLU A 142 19.25 -8.35 0.19
CA GLU A 142 19.40 -7.99 1.59
C GLU A 142 18.03 -7.96 2.28
N TYR A 143 17.05 -7.31 1.67
CA TYR A 143 15.66 -7.30 2.14
C TYR A 143 15.07 -8.72 2.28
N VAL A 144 15.26 -9.59 1.29
CA VAL A 144 14.78 -10.99 1.35
C VAL A 144 15.41 -11.74 2.53
N ARG A 145 16.71 -11.53 2.76
CA ARG A 145 17.41 -12.13 3.91
C ARG A 145 16.91 -11.60 5.24
N HIS A 146 16.61 -10.30 5.34
CA HIS A 146 16.03 -9.68 6.53
C HIS A 146 14.62 -10.21 6.79
N LEU A 147 13.78 -10.30 5.77
CA LEU A 147 12.43 -10.85 5.86
C LEU A 147 12.45 -12.32 6.30
N ALA A 148 13.34 -13.13 5.73
CA ALA A 148 13.51 -14.53 6.13
C ALA A 148 13.95 -14.67 7.60
N ARG A 149 14.93 -13.87 8.06
CA ARG A 149 15.37 -13.84 9.47
C ARG A 149 14.25 -13.39 10.40
N PHE A 150 13.49 -12.37 10.01
CA PHE A 150 12.35 -11.87 10.77
C PHE A 150 11.24 -12.93 10.86
N GLY A 151 10.86 -13.53 9.73
CA GLY A 151 9.88 -14.61 9.67
C GLY A 151 10.27 -15.80 10.53
N PHE A 152 11.55 -16.21 10.48
CA PHE A 152 12.08 -17.27 11.34
C PHE A 152 12.01 -16.92 12.82
N ARG A 153 12.37 -15.68 13.20
CA ARG A 153 12.21 -15.20 14.57
C ARG A 153 10.75 -15.19 15.01
N GLN A 154 9.82 -14.74 14.17
CA GLN A 154 8.40 -14.75 14.48
C GLN A 154 7.83 -16.15 14.65
N LEU A 155 8.24 -17.10 13.79
CA LEU A 155 7.86 -18.51 13.94
C LEU A 155 8.41 -19.09 15.25
N ALA A 156 9.66 -18.81 15.58
CA ALA A 156 10.27 -19.23 16.85
C ALA A 156 9.55 -18.63 18.07
N PHE A 157 9.26 -17.33 18.04
CA PHE A 157 8.48 -16.67 19.09
C PHE A 157 7.04 -17.21 19.18
N GLY A 158 6.40 -17.48 18.05
CA GLY A 158 5.08 -18.12 17.99
C GLY A 158 5.10 -19.51 18.64
N LEU A 159 6.15 -20.29 18.39
CA LEU A 159 6.36 -21.61 19.01
C LEU A 159 6.52 -21.49 20.54
N VAL A 160 7.35 -20.56 21.01
CA VAL A 160 7.57 -20.30 22.44
C VAL A 160 6.29 -19.79 23.12
N ALA A 161 5.53 -18.91 22.45
CA ALA A 161 4.27 -18.38 22.96
C ALA A 161 3.19 -19.46 23.06
N LEU A 162 3.16 -20.42 22.13
CA LEU A 162 2.26 -21.58 22.21
C LEU A 162 2.57 -22.47 23.44
N LEU A 163 3.85 -22.58 23.81
CA LEU A 163 4.30 -23.35 24.98
C LEU A 163 4.07 -22.59 26.31
N ALA A 164 4.12 -21.25 26.30
CA ALA A 164 3.96 -20.39 27.48
C ALA A 164 2.52 -19.87 27.71
N LYS A 165 1.53 -20.49 27.06
CA LYS A 165 0.12 -20.05 26.95
C LYS A 165 -0.57 -19.60 28.26
N PRO A 166 -0.39 -20.25 29.44
CA PRO A 166 -1.11 -19.82 30.65
C PRO A 166 -0.51 -18.61 31.37
N LEU A 167 0.77 -18.27 31.17
CA LEU A 167 1.46 -17.19 31.90
C LEU A 167 1.49 -15.85 31.17
N LEU A 168 1.38 -15.85 29.84
CA LEU A 168 1.62 -14.66 29.01
C LEU A 168 0.38 -14.16 28.23
N GLY A 169 -0.78 -14.78 28.42
CA GLY A 169 -2.00 -14.54 27.62
C GLY A 169 -2.50 -13.09 27.61
N VAL A 170 -2.20 -12.30 28.65
CA VAL A 170 -2.62 -10.88 28.74
C VAL A 170 -1.51 -9.91 28.33
N LEU A 171 -0.24 -10.24 28.58
CA LEU A 171 0.90 -9.38 28.25
C LEU A 171 1.25 -9.43 26.76
N ILE A 172 1.08 -10.58 26.10
CA ILE A 172 1.40 -10.74 24.68
C ILE A 172 0.56 -9.80 23.79
N PRO A 173 -0.79 -9.73 23.92
CA PRO A 173 -1.58 -8.83 23.10
C PRO A 173 -1.24 -7.35 23.33
N VAL A 174 -0.96 -6.93 24.57
CA VAL A 174 -0.59 -5.54 24.89
C VAL A 174 0.79 -5.20 24.31
N ALA A 175 1.77 -6.08 24.46
CA ALA A 175 3.11 -5.89 23.90
C ALA A 175 3.10 -5.92 22.37
N GLN A 176 2.34 -6.84 21.76
CA GLN A 176 2.18 -6.90 20.30
C GLN A 176 1.43 -5.67 19.78
N PHE A 177 0.40 -5.21 20.48
CA PHE A 177 -0.33 -3.99 20.13
C PHE A 177 0.58 -2.76 20.23
N GLY A 178 1.29 -2.60 21.35
CA GLY A 178 2.29 -1.55 21.56
C GLY A 178 3.39 -1.56 20.49
N TYR A 179 3.91 -2.74 20.14
CA TYR A 179 4.89 -2.88 19.08
C TYR A 179 4.35 -2.48 17.69
N ARG A 180 3.08 -2.82 17.40
CA ARG A 180 2.43 -2.45 16.12
C ARG A 180 2.16 -0.95 16.00
N ILE A 181 1.84 -0.29 17.10
CA ILE A 181 1.55 1.16 17.12
C ILE A 181 2.78 2.03 17.40
N ARG A 182 3.97 1.45 17.62
CA ARG A 182 5.19 2.20 18.01
C ARG A 182 5.60 3.29 17.00
N HIS A 183 5.24 3.09 15.73
CA HIS A 183 5.53 3.98 14.61
C HIS A 183 4.30 4.83 14.23
N MET A 184 3.25 4.83 15.05
CA MET A 184 2.15 5.79 14.90
C MET A 184 2.57 7.13 15.48
N GLU A 185 2.16 8.23 14.82
CA GLU A 185 2.31 9.55 15.40
C GLU A 185 1.60 9.62 16.76
N MET A 186 2.20 10.32 17.72
CA MET A 186 1.68 10.45 19.10
C MET A 186 0.22 10.93 19.16
N ALA A 187 -0.19 11.79 18.21
CA ALA A 187 -1.55 12.31 18.11
C ALA A 187 -2.61 11.22 17.84
N PHE A 188 -2.25 10.14 17.14
CA PHE A 188 -3.11 8.99 16.90
C PHE A 188 -2.86 7.88 17.94
N LEU A 189 -1.61 7.72 18.38
CA LEU A 189 -1.20 6.69 19.33
C LEU A 189 -1.93 6.82 20.66
N VAL A 190 -1.96 8.00 21.28
CA VAL A 190 -2.51 8.19 22.64
C VAL A 190 -4.01 7.89 22.70
N PRO A 191 -4.87 8.45 21.81
CA PRO A 191 -6.30 8.13 21.82
C PRO A 191 -6.59 6.66 21.52
N ILE A 192 -5.86 6.05 20.57
CA ILE A 192 -6.04 4.65 20.19
C ILE A 192 -5.61 3.71 21.32
N PHE A 193 -4.50 4.01 21.99
CA PHE A 193 -4.03 3.24 23.13
C PHE A 193 -5.02 3.32 24.30
N MET A 194 -5.51 4.52 24.63
CA MET A 194 -6.56 4.68 25.64
C MET A 194 -7.82 3.90 25.27
N ALA A 195 -8.28 3.98 24.02
CA ALA A 195 -9.43 3.21 23.52
C ALA A 195 -9.19 1.69 23.56
N PHE A 196 -7.95 1.21 23.45
CA PHE A 196 -7.63 -0.21 23.55
C PHE A 196 -7.69 -0.74 25.00
N VAL A 197 -7.31 0.10 25.97
CA VAL A 197 -7.34 -0.25 27.41
C VAL A 197 -8.77 -0.50 27.87
N PHE A 198 -9.73 0.32 27.44
CA PHE A 198 -11.14 0.14 27.78
C PHE A 198 -11.78 -1.04 27.01
N PRO A 199 -12.34 -2.06 27.71
CA PRO A 199 -12.91 -3.24 27.06
C PRO A 199 -14.00 -2.92 26.03
N ALA A 200 -14.82 -1.90 26.28
CA ALA A 200 -15.93 -1.49 25.42
C ALA A 200 -15.46 -0.94 24.06
N THR A 201 -14.31 -0.27 24.01
CA THR A 201 -13.76 0.37 22.79
C THR A 201 -12.63 -0.43 22.16
N ARG A 202 -12.21 -1.54 22.79
CA ARG A 202 -11.08 -2.36 22.34
C ARG A 202 -11.23 -2.88 20.92
N ALA A 203 -12.43 -3.35 20.54
CA ALA A 203 -12.69 -3.85 19.19
C ALA A 203 -12.51 -2.74 18.14
N ALA A 204 -13.01 -1.53 18.43
CA ALA A 204 -12.85 -0.38 17.56
C ALA A 204 -11.39 0.07 17.47
N ALA A 205 -10.66 0.11 18.59
CA ALA A 205 -9.24 0.45 18.61
C ALA A 205 -8.41 -0.53 17.75
N LEU A 206 -8.70 -1.83 17.83
CA LEU A 206 -8.08 -2.85 16.99
C LEU A 206 -8.38 -2.64 15.50
N GLN A 207 -9.64 -2.37 15.15
CA GLN A 207 -10.03 -2.08 13.77
C GLN A 207 -9.32 -0.85 13.23
N LEU A 208 -9.20 0.23 14.01
CA LEU A 208 -8.48 1.44 13.62
C LEU A 208 -6.99 1.18 13.39
N VAL A 209 -6.35 0.37 14.24
CA VAL A 209 -4.93 -0.01 14.04
C VAL A 209 -4.76 -0.87 12.79
N HIS A 210 -5.64 -1.83 12.56
CA HIS A 210 -5.62 -2.64 11.33
C HIS A 210 -5.76 -1.75 10.10
N MET A 211 -6.74 -0.86 10.12
CA MET A 211 -6.98 0.10 9.05
C MET A 211 -5.79 1.03 8.79
N TRP A 212 -5.12 1.49 9.86
CA TRP A 212 -3.91 2.30 9.76
C TRP A 212 -2.75 1.51 9.11
N LEU A 213 -2.52 0.27 9.55
CA LEU A 213 -1.49 -0.61 9.01
C LEU A 213 -1.76 -0.94 7.54
N ASP A 214 -3.01 -1.28 7.21
CA ASP A 214 -3.44 -1.59 5.85
C ASP A 214 -3.30 -0.37 4.93
N SER A 215 -3.62 0.83 5.41
CA SER A 215 -3.42 2.07 4.65
C SER A 215 -1.95 2.38 4.39
N ARG A 216 -1.06 2.20 5.39
CA ARG A 216 0.39 2.35 5.18
C ARG A 216 0.94 1.33 4.18
N ALA A 217 0.50 0.07 4.30
CA ALA A 217 0.84 -0.96 3.32
C ALA A 217 0.35 -0.56 1.93
N MET A 218 -0.89 -0.09 1.80
CA MET A 218 -1.46 0.37 0.53
C MET A 218 -0.64 1.49 -0.11
N ILE A 219 -0.23 2.49 0.67
CA ILE A 219 0.61 3.58 0.17
C ILE A 219 1.95 3.06 -0.34
N ARG A 220 2.63 2.22 0.44
CA ARG A 220 3.90 1.61 0.02
C ARG A 220 3.75 0.87 -1.30
N GLU A 221 2.63 0.17 -1.48
CA GLU A 221 2.35 -0.61 -2.67
C GLU A 221 2.00 0.26 -3.89
N LEU A 222 1.22 1.32 -3.71
CA LEU A 222 0.83 2.25 -4.79
C LEU A 222 1.99 3.15 -5.25
N PHE A 223 2.88 3.53 -4.32
CA PHE A 223 4.05 4.38 -4.60
C PHE A 223 5.34 3.58 -4.86
N ASP A 224 5.27 2.25 -4.88
CA ASP A 224 6.42 1.38 -5.18
C ASP A 224 7.18 1.77 -6.46
N PRO A 225 6.54 2.20 -7.57
CA PRO A 225 7.26 2.67 -8.76
C PRO A 225 8.25 3.81 -8.49
N ILE A 226 7.96 4.69 -7.52
CA ILE A 226 8.87 5.76 -7.11
C ILE A 226 9.86 5.26 -6.05
N ILE A 227 9.38 4.53 -5.04
CA ILE A 227 10.21 4.03 -3.94
C ILE A 227 11.33 3.13 -4.46
N ALA A 228 11.02 2.23 -5.40
CA ALA A 228 12.01 1.36 -6.02
C ALA A 228 13.12 2.14 -6.77
N ARG A 229 12.83 3.35 -7.25
CA ARG A 229 13.79 4.23 -7.94
C ARG A 229 14.51 5.18 -7.00
N LEU A 230 13.89 5.57 -5.89
CA LEU A 230 14.54 6.33 -4.83
C LEU A 230 15.69 5.52 -4.23
N LYS A 231 15.50 4.20 -4.04
CA LYS A 231 16.59 3.29 -3.66
C LYS A 231 17.79 3.35 -4.60
N SER A 232 17.55 3.38 -5.91
CA SER A 232 18.63 3.51 -6.88
C SER A 232 19.27 4.89 -6.82
N ALA A 233 18.48 5.96 -6.68
CA ALA A 233 19.01 7.32 -6.57
C ALA A 233 19.87 7.50 -5.31
N ALA A 234 19.46 6.91 -4.18
CA ALA A 234 20.25 6.90 -2.95
C ALA A 234 21.55 6.10 -3.10
N LYS A 235 21.50 4.92 -3.72
CA LYS A 235 22.68 4.10 -3.98
C LYS A 235 23.67 4.74 -4.97
N ASP A 236 23.16 5.51 -5.93
CA ASP A 236 23.98 6.31 -6.84
C ASP A 236 24.72 7.44 -6.08
N ALA A 237 24.11 7.99 -5.02
CA ALA A 237 24.69 9.07 -4.21
C ALA A 237 25.69 8.56 -3.17
N ASP A 238 25.40 7.44 -2.51
CA ASP A 238 26.31 6.74 -1.60
C ASP A 238 26.12 5.22 -1.73
N PRO A 239 27.14 4.48 -2.22
CA PRO A 239 27.06 3.04 -2.45
C PRO A 239 26.95 2.21 -1.15
N ASN A 240 27.23 2.79 0.01
CA ASN A 240 27.17 2.13 1.31
C ASN A 240 25.85 2.38 2.07
N VAL A 241 24.91 3.16 1.51
CA VAL A 241 23.60 3.39 2.13
C VAL A 241 22.79 2.10 2.15
N SER A 242 22.34 1.71 3.34
CA SER A 242 21.41 0.59 3.50
C SER A 242 20.04 0.97 2.92
N THR A 243 19.67 0.29 1.85
CA THR A 243 18.38 0.43 1.13
C THR A 243 17.19 -0.10 1.92
N ASP A 244 17.42 -0.89 2.98
CA ASP A 244 16.38 -1.37 3.89
C ASP A 244 15.67 -0.21 4.60
N LEU A 245 16.42 0.83 5.00
CA LEU A 245 15.88 2.01 5.68
C LEU A 245 15.03 2.89 4.75
N ILE A 246 15.27 2.90 3.44
CA ILE A 246 14.43 3.65 2.49
C ILE A 246 13.02 3.04 2.39
N THR A 247 12.87 1.76 2.72
CA THR A 247 11.55 1.10 2.71
C THR A 247 10.71 1.36 3.95
N ASP A 248 11.34 1.65 5.09
CA ASP A 248 10.66 1.83 6.38
C ASP A 248 10.76 3.27 6.91
N MET A 249 11.66 4.12 6.41
CA MET A 249 12.15 5.31 7.14
C MET A 249 12.06 6.66 6.40
N GLU A 250 11.82 6.72 5.08
CA GLU A 250 11.54 8.00 4.39
C GLU A 250 10.04 8.34 4.30
N ILE A 251 9.19 7.46 4.83
CA ILE A 251 7.79 7.79 5.08
C ILE A 251 7.68 8.50 6.44
N ASP A 252 8.38 8.02 7.48
CA ASP A 252 8.31 8.56 8.87
C ASP A 252 9.30 9.71 9.18
N SER A 253 9.95 10.36 8.20
CA SER A 253 10.92 11.44 8.49
C SER A 253 10.23 12.78 8.82
N GLU A 254 9.31 12.81 9.77
CA GLU A 254 9.15 13.98 10.67
C GLU A 254 10.25 13.92 11.73
N GLU A 255 11.52 13.78 11.32
CA GLU A 255 12.64 14.11 12.21
C GLU A 255 12.62 15.62 12.38
N HIS A 256 11.87 16.08 13.38
CA HIS A 256 11.69 17.45 13.90
C HIS A 256 12.34 18.58 13.08
N ASP A 257 12.00 18.67 11.79
CA ASP A 257 12.51 19.74 10.96
C ASP A 257 11.68 20.96 11.33
N SER A 258 12.30 21.90 12.05
CA SER A 258 11.72 23.20 12.41
C SER A 258 11.09 23.96 11.22
N ARG A 259 11.32 23.51 10.00
CA ARG A 259 10.71 23.99 8.75
C ARG A 259 9.38 23.34 8.37
N ALA A 260 8.96 22.25 9.03
CA ALA A 260 7.68 21.58 8.78
C ALA A 260 6.47 22.43 9.18
N GLU A 261 6.64 23.34 10.15
CA GLU A 261 5.62 24.34 10.54
C GLU A 261 5.48 25.48 9.51
N GLN A 262 6.49 25.67 8.65
CA GLN A 262 6.57 26.78 7.69
C GLN A 262 6.24 26.36 6.25
N ARG A 263 6.12 25.06 5.98
CA ARG A 263 5.65 24.53 4.70
C ARG A 263 4.15 24.75 4.57
N ASP A 264 3.72 25.24 3.40
CA ASP A 264 2.30 25.24 3.03
C ASP A 264 1.71 23.86 3.32
N TRP A 265 0.46 23.80 3.78
CA TRP A 265 -0.18 22.54 4.17
C TRP A 265 -0.22 21.48 3.05
N HIS A 266 0.05 21.90 1.81
CA HIS A 266 0.19 21.11 0.59
C HIS A 266 1.63 20.63 0.26
N GLN A 267 2.67 21.13 0.92
CA GLN A 267 4.06 20.86 0.55
C GLN A 267 4.60 19.59 1.22
N SER A 268 4.74 18.55 0.38
CA SER A 268 5.58 17.35 0.47
C SER A 268 5.55 16.55 1.78
N GLY A 269 5.10 15.29 1.66
CA GLY A 269 5.52 14.20 2.57
C GLY A 269 4.74 14.06 3.87
N SER A 270 3.52 14.59 3.98
CA SER A 270 2.71 14.41 5.18
C SER A 270 2.15 12.98 5.28
N ASP A 271 2.49 12.29 6.36
CA ASP A 271 1.96 10.96 6.67
C ASP A 271 0.46 10.94 6.86
N ALA A 272 -0.13 11.96 7.47
CA ALA A 272 -1.57 12.11 7.55
C ALA A 272 -2.23 12.13 6.16
N ALA A 273 -1.64 12.82 5.17
CA ALA A 273 -2.18 12.86 3.81
C ALA A 273 -2.04 11.52 3.08
N ARG A 274 -0.87 10.87 3.20
CA ARG A 274 -0.68 9.50 2.69
C ARG A 274 -1.70 8.54 3.31
N LEU A 275 -1.91 8.65 4.61
CA LEU A 275 -2.85 7.78 5.31
C LEU A 275 -4.29 7.97 4.81
N GLY A 276 -4.75 9.22 4.66
CA GLY A 276 -6.07 9.50 4.09
C GLY A 276 -6.20 8.98 2.66
N PHE A 277 -5.14 9.08 1.86
CA PHE A 277 -5.10 8.58 0.49
C PHE A 277 -5.22 7.04 0.44
N GLY A 278 -4.39 6.33 1.21
CA GLY A 278 -4.38 4.86 1.26
C GLY A 278 -5.69 4.28 1.80
N LEU A 279 -6.33 4.99 2.73
CA LEU A 279 -7.60 4.59 3.35
C LEU A 279 -8.71 4.38 2.33
N VAL A 280 -8.83 5.29 1.36
CA VAL A 280 -9.86 5.25 0.32
C VAL A 280 -9.71 3.99 -0.52
N PHE A 281 -8.48 3.67 -0.92
CA PHE A 281 -8.19 2.47 -1.71
C PHE A 281 -8.35 1.19 -0.90
N CYS A 282 -7.98 1.17 0.39
CA CYS A 282 -8.26 0.05 1.29
C CYS A 282 -9.75 -0.30 1.34
N TYR A 283 -10.63 0.70 1.46
CA TYR A 283 -12.08 0.46 1.45
C TYR A 283 -12.58 -0.03 0.09
N MET A 284 -12.12 0.56 -1.00
CA MET A 284 -12.57 0.16 -2.34
C MET A 284 -12.15 -1.25 -2.71
N LEU A 285 -10.98 -1.70 -2.23
CA LEU A 285 -10.50 -3.07 -2.42
C LEU A 285 -11.31 -4.12 -1.69
N GLN A 286 -12.03 -3.75 -0.63
CA GLN A 286 -12.95 -4.67 0.07
C GLN A 286 -14.20 -4.99 -0.75
N VAL A 287 -14.48 -4.22 -1.81
CA VAL A 287 -15.64 -4.46 -2.66
C VAL A 287 -15.25 -5.48 -3.75
N PRO A 288 -15.81 -6.71 -3.73
CA PRO A 288 -15.30 -7.84 -4.52
C PRO A 288 -15.20 -7.59 -6.04
N PHE A 289 -16.12 -6.82 -6.60
CA PHE A 289 -16.16 -6.53 -8.04
C PHE A 289 -15.35 -5.30 -8.44
N LEU A 290 -15.06 -4.39 -7.50
CA LEU A 290 -14.28 -3.18 -7.73
C LEU A 290 -12.80 -3.40 -7.44
N GLY A 291 -12.45 -4.37 -6.60
CA GLY A 291 -11.08 -4.57 -6.11
C GLY A 291 -10.02 -4.64 -7.22
N PRO A 292 -10.21 -5.47 -8.26
CA PRO A 292 -9.25 -5.54 -9.35
C PRO A 292 -9.02 -4.23 -10.11
N PHE A 293 -10.08 -3.47 -10.33
CA PHE A 293 -10.03 -2.17 -11.00
C PHE A 293 -9.40 -1.08 -10.11
N THR A 294 -9.67 -1.17 -8.81
CA THR A 294 -9.21 -0.22 -7.80
C THR A 294 -7.68 -0.14 -7.78
N TRP A 295 -6.98 -1.24 -8.05
CA TRP A 295 -5.52 -1.23 -8.15
C TRP A 295 -5.01 -0.31 -9.26
N PHE A 296 -5.53 -0.44 -10.49
CA PHE A 296 -5.03 0.37 -11.60
C PHE A 296 -5.34 1.85 -11.46
N VAL A 297 -6.58 2.16 -11.08
CA VAL A 297 -7.00 3.53 -10.86
C VAL A 297 -6.24 4.10 -9.64
N GLY A 298 -5.92 3.26 -8.66
CA GLY A 298 -5.04 3.59 -7.54
C GLY A 298 -3.62 3.96 -7.97
N PHE A 299 -2.98 3.16 -8.83
CA PHE A 299 -1.65 3.47 -9.36
C PHE A 299 -1.66 4.76 -10.18
N ALA A 300 -2.65 4.96 -11.05
CA ALA A 300 -2.76 6.20 -11.82
C ALA A 300 -3.01 7.44 -10.93
N SER A 301 -3.91 7.31 -9.94
CA SER A 301 -4.16 8.37 -8.95
C SER A 301 -2.92 8.68 -8.12
N ALA A 302 -2.17 7.66 -7.71
CA ALA A 302 -0.93 7.82 -6.97
C ALA A 302 0.13 8.52 -7.82
N GLY A 303 0.23 8.19 -9.10
CA GLY A 303 1.10 8.89 -10.05
C GLY A 303 0.77 10.38 -10.17
N LEU A 304 -0.52 10.72 -10.33
CA LEU A 304 -0.98 12.10 -10.46
C LEU A 304 -0.61 12.97 -9.24
N PHE A 305 -0.79 12.42 -8.04
CA PHE A 305 -0.56 13.11 -6.76
C PHE A 305 0.80 12.80 -6.11
N ALA A 306 1.69 12.11 -6.82
CA ALA A 306 3.03 11.81 -6.30
C ALA A 306 3.84 13.04 -5.90
N PRO A 307 3.82 14.17 -6.67
CA PRO A 307 4.58 15.35 -6.28
C PRO A 307 4.11 16.05 -4.99
N GLU A 308 2.86 15.85 -4.52
CA GLU A 308 2.41 16.36 -3.22
C GLU A 308 2.62 15.34 -2.09
N LEU A 309 2.49 14.05 -2.40
CA LEU A 309 2.49 12.98 -1.39
C LEU A 309 3.88 12.41 -1.12
N VAL A 310 4.84 12.54 -2.04
CA VAL A 310 6.21 12.03 -1.92
C VAL A 310 7.20 13.14 -2.24
N ASP A 311 8.32 13.20 -1.51
CA ASP A 311 9.40 14.09 -1.89
C ASP A 311 10.14 13.52 -3.11
N LEU A 312 10.09 14.26 -4.22
CA LEU A 312 10.70 13.89 -5.49
C LEU A 312 11.94 14.76 -5.80
N SER A 313 12.46 15.48 -4.80
CA SER A 313 13.65 16.33 -4.92
C SER A 313 14.85 15.58 -5.51
N ALA A 314 15.02 14.30 -5.17
CA ALA A 314 16.06 13.41 -5.70
C ALA A 314 16.02 13.20 -7.23
N PHE A 315 14.87 13.45 -7.86
CA PHE A 315 14.68 13.30 -9.31
C PHE A 315 14.58 14.63 -10.05
N ARG A 316 14.48 15.76 -9.34
CA ARG A 316 14.54 17.07 -9.97
C ARG A 316 15.93 17.24 -10.56
N VAL A 317 16.00 17.48 -11.86
CA VAL A 317 17.22 17.92 -12.52
C VAL A 317 17.63 19.22 -11.83
N SER A 318 18.69 19.16 -11.03
CA SER A 318 19.36 20.37 -10.56
C SER A 318 19.75 21.12 -11.83
N ASN A 319 19.10 22.26 -12.09
CA ASN A 319 19.68 23.28 -12.94
C ASN A 319 20.93 23.77 -12.19
N LYS A 320 22.02 23.02 -12.35
CA LYS A 320 23.32 23.32 -11.79
C LYS A 320 23.84 24.52 -12.57
N LYS A 321 23.63 25.70 -11.98
CA LYS A 321 24.29 26.99 -12.23
C LYS A 321 24.40 27.44 -13.70
N THR A 322 23.61 28.45 -14.04
CA THR A 322 24.11 29.53 -14.91
C THR A 322 24.27 30.78 -14.05
N THR A 323 25.54 31.06 -13.75
CA THR A 323 26.18 32.37 -13.47
C THR A 323 25.43 33.36 -12.60
#